data_AF-A0A2K8NVU2-F1
#
_entry.id   AF-A0A2K8NVU2-F1
#
_cell.length_a   1.000
_cell.length_b   1.000
_cell.length_c   1.000
_cell.angle_alpha   90.00
_cell.angle_beta   90.00
_cell.angle_gamma   90.00
#
_symmetry.space_group_name_H-M   'P 1'
#
loop_
_entity.id
_entity.type
_entity.pdbx_description
1 polymer ?
#
loop_
_entity_poly.entity_id
_entity_poly.type
_entity_poly.pdbx_seq_one_letter_code
_entity_poly.pdbx_strand_id
1 'polypeptide(L)'
;MVHQYCHQIEVRDTSSNGRHNRKFKYYAEQVHLKVHSPIIKHIGYTTDVSEYLNKYFEDLDIDHTKINAFKNVNWLNNHADLQAEIEKMLAEKPKRYKYECGLCFYDFSSKHDMELKCLKCENPLVKKSL
;
A
#
# COMPACT_ATOMS: atom_id res chain seq x y z
N MET A 1 -10.18 -16.30 7.14
CA MET A 1 -11.66 -16.48 7.18
C MET A 1 -12.42 -15.45 6.36
N VAL A 2 -12.23 -14.13 6.55
CA VAL A 2 -12.94 -13.09 5.76
C VAL A 2 -12.75 -13.22 4.24
N HIS A 3 -11.52 -13.44 3.78
CA HIS A 3 -11.23 -13.65 2.35
C HIS A 3 -12.04 -14.81 1.76
N GLN A 4 -12.16 -15.91 2.50
CA GLN A 4 -12.91 -17.10 2.06
C GLN A 4 -14.42 -16.83 2.05
N TYR A 5 -14.94 -16.13 3.07
CA TYR A 5 -16.34 -15.71 3.10
C TYR A 5 -16.67 -14.79 1.93
N CYS A 6 -15.87 -13.74 1.70
CA CYS A 6 -16.04 -12.81 0.58
C CYS A 6 -15.99 -13.54 -0.77
N HIS A 7 -15.06 -14.49 -0.94
CA HIS A 7 -15.00 -15.33 -2.14
C HIS A 7 -16.28 -16.15 -2.35
N GLN A 8 -16.84 -16.76 -1.30
CA GLN A 8 -18.08 -17.55 -1.38
C GLN A 8 -19.30 -16.72 -1.79
N ILE A 9 -19.33 -15.42 -1.46
CA ILE A 9 -20.40 -14.50 -1.85
C ILE A 9 -20.03 -13.62 -3.05
N GLU A 10 -19.04 -14.04 -3.84
CA GLU A 10 -18.56 -13.38 -5.06
C GLU A 10 -18.10 -11.92 -4.86
N VAL A 11 -17.76 -11.56 -3.63
CA VAL A 11 -17.12 -10.28 -3.31
C VAL A 11 -15.64 -10.42 -3.60
N ARG A 12 -15.19 -9.71 -4.64
CA ARG A 12 -13.77 -9.59 -4.94
C ARG A 12 -13.08 -8.87 -3.79
N ASP A 13 -11.98 -9.43 -3.34
CA ASP A 13 -11.14 -8.77 -2.35
C ASP A 13 -10.51 -7.52 -2.97
N THR A 14 -10.18 -7.53 -4.28
CA THR A 14 -9.57 -6.45 -5.10
C THR A 14 -10.49 -5.64 -5.99
N SER A 15 -10.16 -4.35 -6.06
CA SER A 15 -10.52 -3.41 -7.11
C SER A 15 -9.32 -3.20 -8.05
N SER A 16 -9.54 -2.49 -9.15
CA SER A 16 -8.49 -2.13 -10.10
C SER A 16 -7.29 -1.48 -9.39
N ASN A 17 -6.07 -1.88 -9.78
CA ASN A 17 -4.79 -1.44 -9.18
C ASN A 17 -4.49 -1.97 -7.77
N GLY A 18 -5.03 -3.14 -7.41
CA GLY A 18 -4.70 -3.84 -6.17
C GLY A 18 -5.45 -3.33 -4.94
N ARG A 19 -6.11 -2.17 -4.97
CA ARG A 19 -6.81 -1.60 -3.80
C ARG A 19 -7.95 -2.51 -3.32
N HIS A 20 -8.19 -2.57 -2.02
CA HIS A 20 -9.35 -3.27 -1.47
C HIS A 20 -10.67 -2.80 -2.07
N ASN A 21 -11.53 -3.76 -2.44
CA ASN A 21 -12.89 -3.46 -2.83
C ASN A 21 -13.67 -2.88 -1.63
N ARG A 22 -14.56 -1.90 -1.88
CA ARG A 22 -15.38 -1.30 -0.83
C ARG A 22 -16.25 -2.34 -0.09
N LYS A 23 -16.76 -3.34 -0.80
CA LYS A 23 -17.54 -4.44 -0.21
C LYS A 23 -16.68 -5.35 0.66
N PHE A 24 -15.49 -5.73 0.19
CA PHE A 24 -14.54 -6.49 1.01
C PHE A 24 -14.19 -5.72 2.29
N LYS A 25 -13.81 -4.44 2.14
CA LYS A 25 -13.44 -3.58 3.26
C LYS A 25 -14.56 -3.52 4.29
N TYR A 26 -15.80 -3.35 3.85
CA TYR A 26 -16.97 -3.38 4.72
C TYR A 26 -17.05 -4.67 5.53
N TYR A 27 -17.02 -5.84 4.89
CA TYR A 27 -17.11 -7.12 5.61
C TYR A 27 -15.92 -7.38 6.54
N ALA A 28 -14.71 -6.97 6.15
CA ALA A 28 -13.52 -7.07 6.99
C ALA A 28 -13.64 -6.18 8.25
N GLU A 29 -14.13 -4.96 8.10
CA GLU A 29 -14.34 -4.03 9.21
C GLU A 29 -15.47 -4.51 10.15
N GLN A 30 -16.50 -5.18 9.64
CA GLN A 30 -17.57 -5.79 10.45
C GLN A 30 -17.05 -6.85 11.43
N VAL A 31 -15.97 -7.55 11.09
CA VAL A 31 -15.31 -8.51 11.98
C VAL A 31 -14.09 -7.91 12.67
N HIS A 32 -14.04 -6.58 12.77
CA HIS A 32 -12.99 -5.84 13.47
C HIS A 32 -11.57 -6.08 12.91
N LEU A 33 -11.42 -6.28 11.60
CA LEU A 33 -10.11 -6.24 10.94
C LEU A 33 -9.80 -4.84 10.43
N LYS A 34 -8.53 -4.46 10.50
CA LYS A 34 -8.01 -3.24 9.90
C LYS A 34 -7.49 -3.53 8.50
N VAL A 35 -7.99 -2.78 7.52
CA VAL A 35 -7.73 -3.01 6.10
C VAL A 35 -6.72 -1.98 5.60
N HIS A 36 -5.55 -2.41 5.18
CA HIS A 36 -4.47 -1.53 4.74
C HIS A 36 -4.48 -1.34 3.23
N SER A 37 -4.13 -0.14 2.75
CA SER A 37 -3.93 0.02 1.32
C SER A 37 -2.75 -0.84 0.88
N PRO A 38 -2.86 -1.58 -0.24
CA PRO A 38 -1.77 -2.40 -0.74
C PRO A 38 -0.56 -1.52 -1.03
N ILE A 39 0.60 -1.98 -0.58
CA ILE A 39 1.87 -1.30 -0.79
C ILE A 39 2.27 -1.39 -2.27
N ILE A 40 1.93 -2.48 -2.95
CA ILE A 40 2.27 -2.75 -4.36
C ILE A 40 1.00 -3.16 -5.13
N LYS A 41 0.87 -2.72 -6.40
CA LYS A 41 -0.32 -2.93 -7.27
C LYS A 41 -0.72 -4.41 -7.50
N HIS A 42 0.13 -5.37 -7.12
CA HIS A 42 -0.01 -6.79 -7.45
C HIS A 42 0.28 -7.75 -6.29
N ILE A 43 0.61 -7.23 -5.10
CA ILE A 43 0.79 -8.07 -3.91
C ILE A 43 -0.56 -8.21 -3.21
N GLY A 44 -0.82 -9.41 -2.70
CA GLY A 44 -2.00 -9.72 -1.91
C GLY A 44 -2.11 -8.84 -0.65
N TYR A 45 -3.24 -8.97 0.01
CA TYR A 45 -3.64 -8.05 1.06
C TYR A 45 -2.95 -8.26 2.38
N THR A 46 -2.76 -7.16 3.11
CA THR A 46 -2.46 -7.18 4.53
C THR A 46 -3.66 -6.65 5.31
N THR A 47 -4.19 -7.51 6.17
CA THR A 47 -5.19 -7.15 7.17
C THR A 47 -4.57 -7.35 8.53
N ASP A 48 -4.62 -6.33 9.38
CA ASP A 48 -4.17 -6.42 10.75
C ASP A 48 -5.36 -6.61 11.69
N VAL A 49 -5.10 -7.29 12.80
CA VAL A 49 -6.06 -7.42 13.89
C VAL A 49 -6.28 -6.05 14.51
N SER A 50 -7.53 -5.61 14.68
CA SER A 50 -7.80 -4.34 15.37
C SER A 50 -7.39 -4.38 16.84
N GLU A 51 -7.22 -3.21 17.46
CA GLU A 51 -6.93 -3.10 18.89
C GLU A 51 -7.97 -3.82 19.77
N TYR A 52 -9.23 -3.82 19.36
CA TYR A 52 -10.29 -4.54 20.07
C TYR A 52 -10.06 -6.05 20.09
N LEU A 53 -9.75 -6.63 18.93
CA LEU A 53 -9.48 -8.07 18.83
C LEU A 53 -8.14 -8.46 19.46
N ASN A 54 -7.15 -7.55 19.47
CA ASN A 54 -5.90 -7.79 20.19
C ASN A 54 -6.15 -7.87 21.69
N LYS A 55 -6.93 -6.95 22.26
CA LYS A 55 -7.34 -7.02 23.67
C LYS A 55 -8.14 -8.28 23.97
N TYR A 56 -9.13 -8.59 23.12
CA TYR A 56 -9.90 -9.82 23.26
C TYR A 56 -9.01 -11.06 23.21
N PHE A 57 -8.01 -11.08 22.32
CA PHE A 57 -7.02 -12.15 22.28
C PHE A 57 -6.22 -12.22 23.58
N GLU A 58 -5.67 -11.11 24.07
CA GLU A 58 -4.92 -11.03 25.33
C GLU A 58 -5.74 -11.52 26.55
N ASP A 59 -7.05 -11.27 26.55
CA ASP A 59 -7.98 -11.66 27.62
C ASP A 59 -8.37 -13.15 27.59
N LEU A 60 -8.06 -13.89 26.51
CA LEU A 60 -8.33 -15.32 26.44
C LEU A 60 -7.36 -16.08 27.35
N ASP A 61 -7.89 -17.00 28.15
CA ASP A 61 -7.12 -17.94 28.98
C ASP A 61 -6.52 -19.06 28.12
N ILE A 62 -5.56 -18.69 27.26
CA ILE A 62 -4.83 -19.56 26.34
C ILE A 62 -3.33 -19.34 26.47
N ASP A 63 -2.55 -20.34 26.06
CA ASP A 63 -1.09 -20.26 26.08
C ASP A 63 -0.59 -19.35 24.92
N HIS A 64 -0.57 -18.06 25.19
CA HIS A 64 -0.12 -17.01 24.27
C HIS A 64 1.31 -17.24 23.77
N THR A 65 2.16 -17.84 24.60
CA THR A 65 3.56 -18.11 24.28
C THR A 65 3.68 -19.11 23.13
N LYS A 66 2.91 -20.21 23.18
CA LYS A 66 2.88 -21.21 22.09
C LYS A 66 2.31 -20.65 20.80
N ILE A 67 1.26 -19.82 20.89
CA ILE A 67 0.66 -19.19 19.72
C ILE A 67 1.63 -18.22 19.06
N ASN A 68 2.31 -17.39 19.85
CA ASN A 68 3.30 -16.43 19.33
C ASN A 68 4.53 -17.13 18.77
N ALA A 69 4.99 -18.23 19.38
CA ALA A 69 6.04 -19.06 18.80
C ALA A 69 5.65 -19.62 17.42
N PHE A 70 4.41 -20.11 17.27
CA PHE A 70 3.90 -20.61 15.98
C PHE A 70 3.76 -19.51 14.92
N LYS A 71 3.28 -18.32 15.33
CA LYS A 71 3.21 -17.13 14.44
C LYS A 71 4.60 -16.72 13.95
N ASN A 72 5.58 -16.64 14.86
CA ASN A 72 6.92 -16.19 14.53
C ASN A 72 7.67 -17.14 13.60
N VAL A 73 7.52 -18.46 13.79
CA VAL A 73 8.17 -19.47 12.92
C VAL A 73 7.63 -19.42 11.48
N ASN A 74 6.33 -19.22 11.29
CA ASN A 74 5.73 -19.12 9.95
C ASN A 74 5.89 -17.75 9.29
N TRP A 75 6.04 -16.68 10.08
CA TRP A 75 6.23 -15.33 9.57
C TRP A 75 7.68 -15.07 9.12
N LEU A 76 8.67 -15.47 9.94
CA LEU A 76 10.10 -15.30 9.61
C LEU A 76 10.51 -16.06 8.34
N ASN A 77 9.95 -17.25 8.11
CA ASN A 77 10.31 -18.09 6.96
C ASN A 77 9.70 -17.62 5.62
N ASN A 78 8.65 -16.80 5.63
CA ASN A 78 7.92 -16.42 4.42
C ASN A 78 8.08 -14.95 4.01
N HIS A 79 8.58 -14.09 4.89
CA HIS A 79 8.49 -12.64 4.67
C HIS A 79 9.77 -11.83 4.88
N ALA A 80 10.89 -12.43 5.29
CA ALA A 80 12.15 -11.67 5.44
C ALA A 80 12.58 -10.98 4.12
N ASP A 81 12.47 -11.69 2.99
CA ASP A 81 12.79 -11.16 1.67
C ASP A 81 11.75 -10.11 1.21
N LEU A 82 10.46 -10.36 1.50
CA LEU A 82 9.37 -9.45 1.13
C LEU A 82 9.44 -8.13 1.92
N GLN A 83 9.79 -8.20 3.21
CA GLN A 83 9.95 -7.07 4.10
C GLN A 83 11.12 -6.19 3.63
N ALA A 84 12.26 -6.79 3.31
CA ALA A 84 13.42 -6.08 2.77
C ALA A 84 13.13 -5.41 1.42
N GLU A 85 12.35 -6.07 0.55
CA GLU A 85 11.95 -5.51 -0.75
C GLU A 85 10.94 -4.35 -0.59
N ILE A 86 9.99 -4.47 0.35
CA ILE A 86 9.06 -3.38 0.72
C ILE A 86 9.84 -2.18 1.28
N GLU A 87 10.79 -2.40 2.19
CA GLU A 87 11.62 -1.33 2.78
C GLU A 87 12.48 -0.63 1.73
N LYS A 88 13.08 -1.39 0.82
CA LYS A 88 13.84 -0.84 -0.32
C LYS A 88 12.96 0.00 -1.24
N MET A 89 11.75 -0.45 -1.56
CA MET A 89 10.80 0.29 -2.40
C MET A 89 10.24 1.53 -1.71
N LEU A 90 10.04 1.51 -0.38
CA LEU A 90 9.59 2.67 0.40
C LEU A 90 10.70 3.72 0.56
N ALA A 91 11.96 3.30 0.62
CA ALA A 91 13.12 4.20 0.70
C ALA A 91 13.35 4.97 -0.61
N GLU A 92 13.04 4.38 -1.77
CA GLU A 92 13.11 5.05 -3.07
C GLU A 92 11.93 6.00 -3.26
N LYS A 93 12.04 7.24 -2.76
CA LYS A 93 11.09 8.31 -3.11
C LYS A 93 11.02 8.42 -4.64
N PRO A 94 9.82 8.41 -5.24
CA PRO A 94 9.69 8.50 -6.69
C PRO A 94 10.35 9.79 -7.18
N LYS A 95 11.41 9.65 -7.98
CA LYS A 95 12.09 10.80 -8.60
C LYS A 95 11.05 11.62 -9.36
N ARG A 96 10.88 12.88 -8.96
CA ARG A 96 10.05 13.84 -9.68
C ARG A 96 10.94 14.85 -10.35
N TYR A 97 10.76 15.01 -11.64
CA TYR A 97 11.41 16.04 -12.44
C TYR A 97 10.54 17.28 -12.41
N LYS A 98 11.08 18.39 -11.93
CA LYS A 98 10.42 19.70 -11.94
C LYS A 98 10.92 20.50 -13.13
N TYR A 99 10.01 21.21 -13.79
CA TYR A 99 10.30 22.05 -14.92
C TYR A 99 9.67 23.41 -14.72
N GLU A 100 10.31 24.45 -15.25
CA GLU A 100 9.82 25.81 -15.21
C GLU A 100 9.97 26.45 -16.59
N CYS A 101 8.96 27.22 -17.00
CA CYS A 101 9.07 28.05 -18.19
C CYS A 101 9.81 29.34 -17.85
N GLY A 102 10.94 29.61 -18.52
CA GLY A 102 11.73 30.83 -18.28
C GLY A 102 11.05 32.15 -18.66
N LEU A 103 9.90 32.13 -19.35
CA LEU A 103 9.18 33.34 -19.76
C LEU A 103 7.91 33.61 -18.97
N CYS A 104 7.11 32.57 -18.72
CA CYS A 104 5.81 32.72 -18.06
C CYS A 104 5.76 32.10 -16.66
N PHE A 105 6.90 31.63 -16.16
CA PHE A 105 7.07 31.02 -14.82
C PHE A 105 6.06 29.90 -14.53
N TYR A 106 5.62 29.21 -15.59
CA TYR A 106 4.76 28.06 -15.47
C TYR A 106 5.56 26.87 -14.95
N ASP A 107 5.18 26.39 -13.77
CA ASP A 107 5.78 25.23 -13.13
C ASP A 107 5.04 23.93 -13.53
N PHE A 108 5.81 22.90 -13.85
CA PHE A 108 5.32 21.56 -14.17
C PHE A 108 6.13 20.49 -13.46
N SER A 109 5.52 19.35 -13.15
CA SER A 109 6.22 18.22 -12.53
C SER A 109 5.82 16.91 -13.21
N SER A 110 6.83 16.10 -13.57
CA SER A 110 6.65 14.81 -14.20
C SER A 110 7.35 13.69 -13.42
N LYS A 111 6.85 12.46 -13.59
CA LYS A 111 7.52 11.23 -13.14
C LYS A 111 8.63 10.78 -14.11
N HIS A 112 8.58 11.26 -15.35
CA HIS A 112 9.54 10.93 -16.39
C HIS A 112 10.34 12.16 -16.80
N ASP A 113 11.60 11.91 -17.14
CA ASP A 113 12.46 12.88 -17.78
C ASP A 113 12.00 13.05 -19.24
N MET A 114 11.55 14.25 -19.61
CA MET A 114 10.94 14.52 -20.92
C MET A 114 11.29 15.94 -21.37
N GLU A 115 11.41 16.11 -22.69
CA GLU A 115 11.44 17.43 -23.31
C GLU A 115 10.00 17.96 -23.45
N LEU A 116 9.74 19.11 -22.85
CA LEU A 116 8.39 19.68 -22.76
C LEU A 116 8.37 21.11 -23.29
N LYS A 117 7.21 21.49 -23.85
CA LYS A 117 6.92 22.87 -24.22
C LYS A 117 5.85 23.44 -23.31
N CYS A 118 5.97 24.71 -22.99
CA CYS A 118 4.98 25.43 -22.21
C CYS A 118 3.68 25.58 -23.01
N LEU A 119 2.54 25.22 -22.41
CA LEU A 119 1.22 25.35 -23.05
C LEU A 119 0.81 26.79 -23.35
N LYS A 120 1.40 27.78 -22.67
CA LYS A 120 1.01 29.19 -22.81
C LYS A 120 1.82 29.97 -23.83
N CYS A 121 3.13 29.72 -23.91
CA CYS A 121 4.04 30.48 -24.76
C CYS A 121 4.88 29.60 -25.70
N GLU A 122 4.59 28.30 -25.76
CA GLU A 122 5.23 27.28 -26.60
C GLU A 122 6.75 27.13 -26.43
N ASN A 123 7.34 27.88 -25.50
CA ASN A 123 8.76 27.83 -25.22
C ASN A 123 9.14 26.55 -24.46
N PRO A 124 10.38 26.06 -24.63
CA PRO A 124 10.87 24.90 -23.90
C PRO A 124 10.76 25.11 -22.38
N LEU A 125 10.29 24.09 -21.66
CA LEU A 125 10.37 24.05 -20.21
C LEU A 125 11.77 23.56 -19.81
N VAL A 126 12.43 24.30 -18.91
CA VAL A 126 13.78 23.96 -18.44
C VAL A 126 13.66 23.22 -17.12
N LYS A 127 14.46 22.16 -16.93
CA LYS A 127 14.49 21.44 -15.66
C LYS A 127 14.97 22.35 -14.55
N LYS A 128 14.20 22.40 -13.47
CA LYS A 128 14.58 23.07 -12.24
C LYS A 128 15.44 22.11 -11.44
N SER A 129 16.72 22.43 -11.24
CA SER A 129 17.57 21.73 -10.28
C SER A 129 16.93 21.83 -8.90
N LEU A 130 16.77 20.68 -8.23
CA LEU A 130 16.27 20.60 -6.85
C LEU A 130 17.29 21.18 -5.87
#